data_AF-A0A535HI08-F1
#
_entry.id   AF-A0A535HI08-F1
#
_cell.length_a   1.000
_cell.length_b   1.000
_cell.length_c   1.000
_cell.angle_alpha   90.00
_cell.angle_beta   90.00
_cell.angle_gamma   90.00
#
_symmetry.space_group_name_H-M   'P 1'
#
loop_
_entity.id
_entity.type
_entity.pdbx_description
1 polymer ?
#
loop_
_entity_poly.entity_id
_entity_poly.type
_entity_poly.pdbx_seq_one_letter_code
_entity_poly.pdbx_strand_id
1 'polypeptide(L)'
;MELVSLTPTTEPEWERLCAASPGAWFWHTRAWREYTVAYRPELRTSSLAFLVRDGGEAVGLMPLSLEEWPTSGGGPERQLTFGGSDCWAPALAPALGARRGDAVLRRILEHVRRLGEEAGAMRVALRVSPLVPGLGDVLTAFLAATTRAGFLDASLAS
;
A
#
# COMPACT_ATOMS: atom_id res chain seq x y z
N MET A 1 9.76 -12.26 9.23
CA MET A 1 9.29 -11.17 8.36
C MET A 1 9.75 -9.81 8.87
N GLU A 2 10.63 -9.18 8.12
CA GLU A 2 11.19 -7.84 8.34
C GLU A 2 10.44 -6.81 7.48
N LEU A 3 10.27 -5.60 7.99
CA LEU A 3 9.67 -4.47 7.28
C LEU A 3 10.77 -3.46 6.97
N VAL A 4 10.98 -3.14 5.71
CA VAL A 4 12.12 -2.34 5.25
C VAL A 4 11.61 -1.15 4.45
N SER A 5 11.90 0.07 4.90
CA SER A 5 11.55 1.29 4.16
C SER A 5 12.19 1.29 2.77
N LEU A 6 11.45 1.80 1.78
CA LEU A 6 11.97 1.96 0.44
C LEU A 6 12.99 3.10 0.41
N THR A 7 14.22 2.76 0.04
CA THR A 7 15.37 3.66 -0.08
C THR A 7 16.07 3.38 -1.41
N PRO A 8 17.00 4.24 -1.87
CA PRO A 8 17.79 3.96 -3.07
C PRO A 8 18.50 2.60 -3.05
N THR A 9 18.87 2.11 -1.86
CA THR A 9 19.53 0.79 -1.70
C THR A 9 18.57 -0.38 -1.88
N THR A 10 17.29 -0.22 -1.52
CA THR A 10 16.28 -1.29 -1.59
C THR A 10 15.42 -1.20 -2.86
N GLU A 11 15.52 -0.11 -3.61
CA GLU A 11 14.82 0.12 -4.88
C GLU A 11 14.99 -1.02 -5.90
N PRO A 12 16.20 -1.59 -6.11
CA PRO A 12 16.34 -2.66 -7.09
C PRO A 12 15.56 -3.93 -6.72
N GLU A 13 15.40 -4.20 -5.42
CA GLU A 13 14.61 -5.34 -4.93
C GLU A 13 13.12 -5.09 -5.10
N TRP A 14 12.68 -3.87 -4.82
CA TRP A 14 11.31 -3.42 -5.10
C TRP A 14 10.93 -3.60 -6.56
N GLU A 15 11.74 -3.10 -7.48
CA GLU A 15 11.45 -3.18 -8.92
C GLU A 15 11.40 -4.63 -9.41
N ARG A 16 12.27 -5.52 -8.88
CA ARG A 16 12.21 -6.96 -9.18
C ARG A 16 10.90 -7.59 -8.71
N LEU A 17 10.47 -7.32 -7.47
CA LEU A 17 9.22 -7.85 -6.94
C LEU A 17 8.01 -7.27 -7.68
N CYS A 18 8.03 -5.97 -7.98
CA CYS A 18 7.01 -5.28 -8.75
C CYS A 18 6.85 -5.91 -10.14
N ALA A 19 7.95 -6.23 -10.83
CA ALA A 19 7.91 -6.87 -12.14
C ALA A 19 7.40 -8.32 -12.10
N ALA A 20 7.62 -9.03 -10.99
CA ALA A 20 7.25 -10.44 -10.84
C ALA A 20 5.86 -10.66 -10.23
N SER A 21 5.30 -9.68 -9.51
CA SER A 21 4.04 -9.82 -8.79
C SER A 21 2.83 -9.70 -9.74
N PRO A 22 1.91 -10.68 -9.76
CA PRO A 22 0.70 -10.61 -10.58
C PRO A 22 -0.27 -9.51 -10.10
N GLY A 23 -0.17 -9.11 -8.83
CA GLY A 23 -0.97 -8.02 -8.27
C GLY A 23 -0.33 -6.64 -8.40
N ALA A 24 0.90 -6.55 -8.93
CA ALA A 24 1.54 -5.26 -9.14
C ALA A 24 1.06 -4.61 -10.44
N TRP A 25 0.98 -3.28 -10.41
CA TRP A 25 0.54 -2.42 -11.52
C TRP A 25 1.46 -1.19 -11.59
N PHE A 26 1.31 -0.37 -12.63
CA PHE A 26 1.99 0.92 -12.80
C PHE A 26 2.11 1.75 -11.52
N TRP A 27 1.12 1.74 -10.63
CA TRP A 27 1.15 2.53 -9.39
C TRP A 27 2.11 2.02 -8.30
N HIS A 28 2.71 0.85 -8.51
CA HIS A 28 3.78 0.34 -7.66
C HIS A 28 5.15 0.79 -8.15
N THR A 29 5.27 1.32 -9.38
CA THR A 29 6.57 1.68 -9.96
C THR A 29 7.17 2.92 -9.30
N ARG A 30 8.49 3.02 -9.36
CA ARG A 30 9.20 4.25 -9.01
C ARG A 30 8.64 5.49 -9.72
N ALA A 31 8.35 5.38 -11.01
CA ALA A 31 7.85 6.50 -11.81
C ALA A 31 6.53 7.06 -11.25
N TRP A 32 5.60 6.18 -10.85
CA TRP A 32 4.36 6.63 -10.23
C TRP A 32 4.58 7.33 -8.89
N ARG A 33 5.47 6.78 -8.06
CA ARG A 33 5.79 7.37 -6.75
C ARG A 33 6.41 8.76 -6.91
N GLU A 34 7.38 8.92 -7.81
CA GLU A 34 8.01 10.21 -8.09
C GLU A 34 6.99 11.22 -8.64
N TYR A 35 6.13 10.79 -9.55
CA TYR A 35 5.03 11.60 -10.05
C TYR A 35 4.09 12.04 -8.92
N THR A 36 3.63 11.12 -8.07
CA THR A 36 2.69 11.40 -6.98
C THR A 36 3.26 12.42 -5.98
N VAL A 37 4.55 12.31 -5.66
CA VAL A 37 5.24 13.27 -4.78
C VAL A 37 5.31 14.65 -5.42
N ALA A 38 5.54 14.74 -6.73
CA ALA A 38 5.69 16.02 -7.44
C ALA A 38 4.37 16.66 -7.89
N TYR A 39 3.30 15.87 -8.07
CA TYR A 39 2.09 16.30 -8.77
C TYR A 39 1.29 17.38 -8.05
N ARG A 40 1.25 17.35 -6.70
CA ARG A 40 0.53 18.31 -5.85
C ARG A 40 1.39 18.74 -4.67
N PRO A 41 2.35 19.66 -4.87
CA PRO A 41 3.26 20.09 -3.81
C PRO A 41 2.53 20.71 -2.60
N GLU A 42 1.34 21.27 -2.81
CA GLU A 42 0.47 21.79 -1.77
C GLU A 42 0.02 20.73 -0.75
N LEU A 43 -0.04 19.45 -1.15
CA LEU A 43 -0.35 18.33 -0.27
C LEU A 43 0.85 17.84 0.54
N ARG A 44 2.05 18.41 0.29
CA ARG A 44 3.30 18.02 0.98
C ARG A 44 3.51 16.50 1.02
N THR A 45 3.20 15.85 -0.10
CA THR A 45 3.22 14.40 -0.21
C THR A 45 4.60 13.84 0.07
N SER A 46 4.67 12.82 0.93
CA SER A 46 5.89 12.07 1.21
C SER A 46 5.67 10.57 1.06
N SER A 47 6.68 9.86 0.56
CA SER A 47 6.60 8.40 0.43
C SER A 47 6.92 7.72 1.75
N LEU A 48 6.03 6.82 2.17
CA LEU A 48 6.23 5.84 3.23
C LEU A 48 6.28 4.40 2.69
N ALA A 49 6.54 4.24 1.39
CA ALA A 49 6.60 2.94 0.74
C ALA A 49 7.61 2.00 1.42
N PHE A 50 7.28 0.71 1.49
CA PHE A 50 8.11 -0.29 2.17
C PHE A 50 7.99 -1.70 1.57
N LEU A 51 9.03 -2.50 1.80
CA LEU A 51 9.13 -3.92 1.47
C LEU A 51 8.87 -4.78 2.70
N VAL A 52 8.44 -6.02 2.45
CA VAL A 52 8.44 -7.11 3.43
C VAL A 52 9.47 -8.13 2.99
N ARG A 53 10.46 -8.40 3.84
CA ARG A 53 11.42 -9.49 3.63
C ARG A 53 11.12 -10.68 4.51
N ASP A 54 11.31 -11.88 4.00
CA ASP A 54 11.19 -13.10 4.78
C ASP A 54 12.31 -14.08 4.42
N GLY A 55 13.26 -14.27 5.34
CA GLY A 55 14.48 -15.04 5.06
C GLY A 55 15.44 -14.35 4.08
N GLY A 56 15.43 -13.01 4.02
CA GLY A 56 16.28 -12.22 3.14
C GLY A 56 15.70 -11.92 1.76
N GLU A 57 14.60 -12.58 1.39
CA GLU A 57 13.90 -12.38 0.11
C GLU A 57 12.73 -11.41 0.26
N ALA A 58 12.54 -10.50 -0.69
CA ALA A 58 11.33 -9.68 -0.79
C ALA A 58 10.11 -10.54 -1.15
N VAL A 59 9.15 -10.57 -0.24
CA VAL A 59 7.92 -11.36 -0.36
C VAL A 59 6.67 -10.49 -0.51
N GLY A 60 6.76 -9.20 -0.20
CA GLY A 60 5.67 -8.25 -0.37
C GLY A 60 6.16 -6.81 -0.43
N LEU A 61 5.33 -5.93 -0.96
CA LEU A 61 5.58 -4.49 -1.01
C LEU A 61 4.30 -3.70 -0.83
N MET A 62 4.43 -2.43 -0.42
CA MET A 62 3.31 -1.51 -0.24
C MET A 62 3.72 -0.11 -0.71
N PRO A 63 3.17 0.41 -1.83
CA PRO A 63 3.29 1.80 -2.20
C PRO A 63 2.41 2.58 -1.23
N LEU A 64 3.02 3.42 -0.41
CA LEU A 64 2.31 4.19 0.60
C LEU A 64 2.84 5.62 0.58
N SER A 65 1.92 6.57 0.67
CA SER A 65 2.19 7.99 0.72
C SER A 65 1.45 8.61 1.90
N LEU A 66 2.05 9.63 2.49
CA LEU A 66 1.42 10.51 3.47
C LEU A 66 1.16 11.87 2.79
N GLU A 67 -0.07 12.33 2.86
CA GLU A 67 -0.54 13.59 2.29
C GLU A 67 -1.14 14.49 3.38
N GLU A 68 -0.92 15.80 3.28
CA GLU A 68 -1.48 16.86 4.13
C GLU A 68 -2.58 17.60 3.37
N TRP A 69 -3.85 17.29 3.65
CA TRP A 69 -5.02 17.87 3.01
C TRP A 69 -5.50 19.13 3.74
N PRO A 70 -5.79 20.24 3.04
CA PRO A 70 -6.33 21.44 3.68
C PRO A 70 -7.74 21.17 4.23
N THR A 71 -8.02 21.64 5.44
CA THR A 71 -9.36 21.57 6.04
C THR A 71 -9.92 22.97 6.25
N SER A 72 -11.25 23.06 6.32
CA SER A 72 -11.96 24.29 6.67
C SER A 72 -11.69 24.76 8.11
N GLY A 73 -11.14 23.90 8.98
CA GLY A 73 -10.98 24.12 10.42
C GLY A 73 -9.61 24.66 10.86
N GLY A 74 -8.69 24.98 9.94
CA GLY A 74 -7.45 25.70 10.24
C GLY A 74 -6.19 24.85 10.42
N GLY A 75 -6.25 23.52 10.27
CA GLY A 75 -5.09 22.63 10.28
C GLY A 75 -5.15 21.58 9.15
N PRO A 76 -4.01 21.15 8.59
CA PRO A 76 -4.02 20.10 7.57
C PRO A 76 -4.42 18.75 8.18
N GLU A 77 -5.30 18.04 7.50
CA GLU A 77 -5.63 16.65 7.79
C GLU A 77 -4.59 15.74 7.14
N ARG A 78 -3.98 14.87 7.94
CA ARG A 78 -3.03 13.88 7.42
C ARG A 78 -3.75 12.63 6.98
N GLN A 79 -3.38 12.13 5.81
CA GLN A 79 -3.96 10.93 5.26
C GLN A 79 -2.90 10.02 4.67
N LEU A 80 -3.03 8.72 4.95
CA LEU A 80 -2.29 7.70 4.21
C LEU A 80 -3.06 7.29 2.94
N THR A 81 -2.37 7.34 1.81
CA THR A 81 -2.86 6.93 0.48
C THR A 81 -1.77 6.10 -0.20
N PHE A 82 -1.99 5.71 -1.45
CA PHE A 82 -0.91 5.25 -2.34
C PHE A 82 -0.86 6.10 -3.63
N GLY A 83 -1.44 7.30 -3.60
CA GLY A 83 -1.55 8.22 -4.74
C GLY A 83 -2.47 7.76 -5.88
N GLY A 84 -2.81 6.47 -5.95
CA GLY A 84 -3.61 5.85 -7.01
C GLY A 84 -5.12 5.99 -6.84
N SER A 85 -5.84 5.60 -7.90
CA SER A 85 -7.29 5.38 -7.83
C SER A 85 -7.54 3.94 -7.38
N ASP A 86 -8.35 3.17 -8.10
CA ASP A 86 -8.82 1.87 -7.66
C ASP A 86 -7.80 0.79 -8.07
N CYS A 87 -6.97 0.30 -7.14
CA CYS A 87 -6.16 -0.91 -7.34
C CYS A 87 -5.67 -1.51 -6.03
N TRP A 88 -5.48 -2.82 -6.08
CA TRP A 88 -4.71 -3.54 -5.09
C TRP A 88 -3.35 -2.85 -4.83
N ALA A 89 -3.19 -2.28 -3.64
CA ALA A 89 -1.99 -1.51 -3.29
C ALA A 89 -0.87 -2.39 -2.73
N PRO A 90 -1.11 -3.38 -1.84
CA PRO A 90 -0.06 -4.35 -1.55
C PRO A 90 0.29 -5.13 -2.80
N ALA A 91 1.52 -5.59 -2.98
CA ALA A 91 1.83 -6.59 -4.02
C ALA A 91 2.67 -7.70 -3.38
N LEU A 92 2.43 -8.94 -3.80
CA LEU A 92 2.99 -10.13 -3.17
C LEU A 92 3.79 -10.96 -4.17
N ALA A 93 4.83 -11.63 -3.68
CA ALA A 93 5.59 -12.55 -4.51
C ALA A 93 4.70 -13.70 -5.02
N PRO A 94 4.81 -14.09 -6.31
CA PRO A 94 3.90 -15.07 -6.93
C PRO A 94 3.99 -16.47 -6.30
N ALA A 95 5.14 -16.84 -5.74
CA ALA A 95 5.38 -18.15 -5.16
C ALA A 95 4.82 -18.32 -3.73
N LEU A 96 4.12 -17.33 -3.18
CA LEU A 96 3.53 -17.42 -1.85
C LEU A 96 2.27 -18.30 -1.87
N GLY A 97 2.32 -19.45 -1.21
CA GLY A 97 1.11 -20.21 -0.89
C GLY A 97 0.15 -19.41 0.00
N ALA A 98 -1.16 -19.72 -0.08
CA ALA A 98 -2.23 -18.94 0.53
C ALA A 98 -1.99 -18.56 2.00
N ARG A 99 -1.56 -19.51 2.84
CA ARG A 99 -1.30 -19.27 4.27
C ARG A 99 -0.17 -18.25 4.50
N ARG A 100 0.90 -18.32 3.70
CA ARG A 100 2.04 -17.41 3.81
C ARG A 100 1.67 -16.04 3.24
N GLY A 101 0.92 -15.99 2.14
CA GLY A 101 0.35 -14.77 1.59
C GLY A 101 -0.51 -14.01 2.59
N ASP A 102 -1.44 -14.68 3.26
CA ASP A 102 -2.29 -14.05 4.31
C ASP A 102 -1.44 -13.52 5.48
N ALA A 103 -0.40 -14.24 5.90
CA ALA A 103 0.52 -13.76 6.94
C ALA A 103 1.28 -12.49 6.51
N VAL A 104 1.78 -12.44 5.27
CA VAL A 104 2.45 -11.24 4.72
C VAL A 104 1.47 -10.07 4.65
N LEU A 105 0.24 -10.28 4.18
CA LEU A 105 -0.77 -9.22 4.09
C LEU A 105 -1.16 -8.66 5.44
N ARG A 106 -1.40 -9.52 6.43
CA ARG A 106 -1.67 -9.07 7.80
C ARG A 106 -0.53 -8.20 8.31
N ARG A 107 0.72 -8.62 8.06
CA ARG A 107 1.89 -7.87 8.48
C ARG A 107 2.00 -6.50 7.79
N ILE A 108 1.68 -6.41 6.50
CA ILE A 108 1.61 -5.14 5.75
C ILE A 108 0.56 -4.22 6.38
N LEU A 109 -0.67 -4.70 6.56
CA LEU A 109 -1.77 -3.88 7.07
C LEU A 109 -1.55 -3.43 8.52
N GLU A 110 -0.99 -4.29 9.36
CA GLU A 110 -0.54 -3.92 10.71
C GLU A 110 0.51 -2.79 10.67
N HIS A 111 1.47 -2.86 9.73
CA HIS A 111 2.47 -1.83 9.58
C HIS A 111 1.87 -0.50 9.10
N VAL A 112 0.95 -0.54 8.14
CA VAL A 112 0.23 0.63 7.64
C VAL A 112 -0.53 1.31 8.77
N ARG A 113 -1.22 0.55 9.62
CA ARG A 113 -1.91 1.09 10.80
C ARG A 113 -0.94 1.81 11.73
N ARG A 114 0.17 1.16 12.07
CA ARG A 114 1.22 1.75 12.92
C ARG A 114 1.79 3.05 12.32
N LEU A 115 2.10 3.05 11.01
CA LEU A 115 2.57 4.26 10.32
C LEU A 115 1.54 5.38 10.36
N GLY A 116 0.25 5.04 10.26
CA GLY A 116 -0.84 6.00 10.41
C GLY A 116 -0.86 6.63 11.81
N GLU A 117 -0.76 5.81 12.84
CA GLU A 117 -0.67 6.26 14.24
C GLU A 117 0.56 7.16 14.47
N GLU A 118 1.74 6.73 14.01
CA GLU A 118 3.00 7.49 14.13
C GLU A 118 2.96 8.83 13.38
N ALA A 119 2.30 8.87 12.21
CA ALA A 119 2.17 10.08 11.41
C ALA A 119 1.06 11.03 11.91
N GLY A 120 0.20 10.58 12.83
CA GLY A 120 -1.04 11.28 13.18
C GLY A 120 -2.03 11.36 12.02
N ALA A 121 -2.06 10.33 11.17
CA ALA A 121 -2.97 10.26 10.05
C ALA A 121 -4.39 9.99 10.55
N MET A 122 -5.34 10.82 10.11
CA MET A 122 -6.75 10.67 10.47
C MET A 122 -7.43 9.49 9.78
N ARG A 123 -6.92 9.08 8.61
CA ARG A 123 -7.43 7.94 7.86
C ARG A 123 -6.37 7.28 7.00
N VAL A 124 -6.61 6.00 6.70
CA VAL A 124 -5.91 5.23 5.68
C VAL A 124 -6.91 4.91 4.58
N ALA A 125 -6.65 5.38 3.36
CA ALA A 125 -7.51 5.11 2.22
C ALA A 125 -6.84 4.12 1.26
N LEU A 126 -7.37 2.90 1.22
CA LEU A 126 -7.00 1.87 0.26
C LEU A 126 -8.21 1.61 -0.63
N ARG A 127 -8.04 1.62 -1.95
CA ARG A 127 -9.11 1.41 -2.93
C ARG A 127 -8.76 0.22 -3.79
N VAL A 128 -9.68 -0.71 -4.04
CA VAL A 128 -9.44 -1.84 -4.93
C VAL A 128 -10.38 -1.76 -6.12
N SER A 129 -9.83 -1.83 -7.34
CA SER A 129 -10.62 -1.94 -8.57
C SER A 129 -10.86 -3.39 -8.96
N PRO A 130 -12.00 -3.69 -9.58
CA PRO A 130 -12.23 -4.96 -10.22
C PRO A 130 -11.33 -5.26 -11.43
N LEU A 131 -10.52 -4.31 -11.91
CA LEU A 131 -9.66 -4.47 -13.09
C LEU A 131 -8.33 -5.20 -12.81
N VAL A 132 -8.09 -5.66 -11.58
CA VAL A 132 -6.91 -6.48 -11.27
C VAL A 132 -7.07 -7.87 -11.93
N PRO A 133 -6.13 -8.34 -12.77
CA PRO A 133 -6.15 -9.69 -13.30
C PRO A 133 -6.26 -10.71 -12.15
N GLY A 134 -7.20 -11.63 -12.23
CA GLY A 134 -7.45 -12.59 -11.16
C GLY A 134 -8.13 -11.98 -9.92
N LEU A 135 -8.92 -10.89 -10.07
CA LEU A 135 -9.68 -10.28 -8.98
C LEU A 135 -10.41 -11.31 -8.12
N GLY A 136 -11.05 -12.33 -8.72
CA GLY A 136 -11.74 -13.37 -7.97
C GLY A 136 -10.84 -14.11 -6.96
N ASP A 137 -9.56 -14.27 -7.28
CA ASP A 137 -8.57 -14.96 -6.46
C ASP A 137 -8.07 -14.08 -5.31
N VAL A 138 -8.03 -12.75 -5.51
CA VAL A 138 -7.52 -11.80 -4.52
C VAL A 138 -8.61 -11.08 -3.71
N LEU A 139 -9.84 -10.97 -4.22
CA LEU A 139 -10.92 -10.18 -3.61
C LEU A 139 -11.37 -10.75 -2.27
N THR A 140 -11.54 -12.08 -2.18
CA THR A 140 -11.92 -12.72 -0.91
C THR A 140 -10.82 -12.53 0.14
N ALA A 141 -9.55 -12.70 -0.27
CA ALA A 141 -8.41 -12.49 0.62
C ALA A 141 -8.29 -11.02 1.04
N PHE A 142 -8.54 -10.07 0.13
CA PHE A 142 -8.57 -8.64 0.40
C PHE A 142 -9.61 -8.30 1.45
N LEU A 143 -10.88 -8.57 1.16
CA LEU A 143 -12.00 -8.23 2.04
C LEU A 143 -11.77 -8.84 3.43
N ALA A 144 -11.36 -10.11 3.48
CA ALA A 144 -11.08 -10.77 4.74
C ALA A 144 -9.90 -10.12 5.49
N ALA A 145 -8.83 -9.72 4.79
CA ALA A 145 -7.67 -9.06 5.41
C ALA A 145 -8.00 -7.64 5.89
N THR A 146 -8.69 -6.84 5.09
CA THR A 146 -9.06 -5.46 5.43
C THR A 146 -10.10 -5.40 6.53
N THR A 147 -11.15 -6.24 6.50
CA THR A 147 -12.12 -6.34 7.59
C THR A 147 -11.45 -6.75 8.89
N ARG A 148 -10.55 -7.75 8.88
CA ARG A 148 -9.78 -8.14 10.08
C ARG A 148 -8.88 -7.03 10.60
N ALA A 149 -8.36 -6.19 9.71
CA ALA A 149 -7.53 -5.04 10.06
C ALA A 149 -8.35 -3.80 10.47
N GLY A 150 -9.69 -3.90 10.54
CA GLY A 150 -10.57 -2.82 10.99
C GLY A 150 -10.90 -1.78 9.93
N PHE A 151 -10.63 -2.06 8.65
CA PHE A 151 -11.01 -1.18 7.55
C PHE A 151 -12.50 -1.36 7.23
N LEU A 152 -13.19 -0.25 7.00
CA LEU A 152 -14.56 -0.23 6.51
C LEU A 152 -14.58 -0.33 4.98
N ASP A 153 -15.45 -1.17 4.44
CA ASP A 153 -15.78 -1.15 3.01
C ASP A 153 -16.71 0.04 2.73
N ALA A 154 -16.14 1.11 2.16
CA ALA A 154 -16.87 2.33 1.83
C ALA A 154 -17.66 2.22 0.51
N SER A 155 -17.50 1.14 -0.29
CA SER A 155 -18.25 0.95 -1.53
C SER A 155 -19.74 0.65 -1.29
N LEU A 156 -20.09 0.21 -0.09
CA LEU A 156 -21.46 -0.06 0.35
C LEU A 156 -22.13 1.15 1.02
N ALA A 157 -21.39 2.25 1.23
CA ALA A 157 -21.85 3.43 1.94
C ALA A 157 -22.21 4.60 1.02
N SER A 158 -22.22 4.38 -0.30
CA SER A 158 -22.55 5.36 -1.35
C SER A 158 -23.86 5.07 -2.04
#